data_AF-A0A2E9NKI6-F1
#
_entry.id   AF-A0A2E9NKI6-F1
#
_cell.length_a   1.000
_cell.length_b   1.000
_cell.length_c   1.000
_cell.angle_alpha   90.00
_cell.angle_beta   90.00
_cell.angle_gamma   90.00
#
_symmetry.space_group_name_H-M   'P 1'
#
loop_
_entity.id
_entity.type
_entity.pdbx_description
1 polymer ?
#
loop_
_entity_poly.entity_id
_entity_poly.type
_entity_poly.pdbx_seq_one_letter_code
_entity_poly.pdbx_strand_id
1 'polypeptide(L)'
;MVSTNVDLEKAVKDGRFREDLFYRINVIPIRMPPLRERPEDIPDLCRQFVERYNGRFKKAVEGVSDSAIKLLSSHWWPDNIRELENLIERLIAFSDKP
;
A
#
# COMPACT_ATOMS: atom_id res chain seq x y z
N MET A 1 -1.89 11.86 -10.41
CA MET A 1 -1.35 11.37 -9.14
C MET A 1 0.13 11.72 -9.08
N VAL A 2 0.56 12.42 -8.03
CA VAL A 2 1.98 12.62 -7.73
C VAL A 2 2.12 12.31 -6.24
N SER A 3 2.66 11.15 -5.90
CA SER A 3 3.17 10.86 -4.55
C SER A 3 4.65 11.19 -4.59
N THR A 4 4.93 12.47 -4.51
CA THR A 4 6.30 12.96 -4.45
C THR A 4 6.60 13.09 -2.96
N ASN A 5 7.34 12.12 -2.42
CA ASN A 5 7.96 12.15 -1.09
C ASN A 5 9.09 13.22 -1.05
N VAL A 6 8.81 14.41 -1.56
CA VAL A 6 9.70 15.56 -1.48
C VAL A 6 9.25 16.33 -0.28
N ASP A 7 10.15 16.40 0.69
CA ASP A 7 10.32 17.41 1.72
C ASP A 7 9.65 18.75 1.34
N LEU A 8 8.34 18.83 1.56
CA LEU A 8 7.50 19.98 1.22
C LEU A 8 7.96 21.22 2.01
N GLU A 9 8.64 21.03 3.14
CA GLU A 9 9.23 22.09 3.95
C GLU A 9 10.44 22.77 3.26
N LYS A 10 11.25 22.05 2.48
CA LYS A 10 12.38 22.65 1.73
C LYS A 10 11.89 23.52 0.58
N ALA A 11 10.84 23.10 -0.12
CA ALA A 11 10.31 23.82 -1.28
C ALA A 11 9.61 25.14 -0.92
N VAL A 12 9.05 25.24 0.29
CA VAL A 12 8.43 26.48 0.81
C VAL A 12 9.50 27.53 1.16
N LYS A 13 10.69 27.09 1.60
CA LYS A 13 11.78 27.99 2.02
C LYS A 13 12.43 28.76 0.86
N ASP A 14 12.34 28.23 -0.37
CA ASP A 14 12.92 28.82 -1.58
C ASP A 14 11.97 29.80 -2.31
N GLY A 15 10.87 30.22 -1.68
CA GLY A 15 10.08 31.39 -2.11
C GLY A 15 9.34 31.23 -3.45
N ARG A 16 9.14 30.01 -3.94
CA ARG A 16 8.55 29.74 -5.26
C ARG A 16 7.07 29.34 -5.28
N PHE A 17 6.37 29.33 -4.15
CA PHE A 17 4.94 29.01 -4.12
C PHE A 17 4.13 29.98 -3.26
N ARG A 18 3.04 30.52 -3.84
CA ARG A 18 2.06 31.35 -3.14
C ARG A 18 1.37 30.55 -2.04
N GLU A 19 1.32 31.15 -0.86
CA GLU A 19 0.83 30.61 0.41
C GLU A 19 -0.64 30.12 0.42
N ASP A 20 -1.45 30.45 -0.58
CA ASP A 20 -2.90 30.26 -0.54
C ASP A 20 -3.37 28.87 -1.01
N LEU A 21 -2.57 28.15 -1.80
CA LEU A 21 -2.88 26.78 -2.24
C LEU A 21 -2.34 25.69 -1.30
N PHE A 22 -1.38 26.03 -0.43
CA PHE A 22 -0.72 25.07 0.47
C PHE A 22 -1.65 24.57 1.59
N TYR A 23 -2.61 25.40 2.01
CA TYR A 23 -3.51 25.09 3.12
C TYR A 23 -4.73 24.24 2.75
N ARG A 24 -5.04 24.01 1.47
CA ARG A 24 -6.25 23.27 1.06
C ARG A 24 -6.06 21.78 0.78
N ILE A 25 -4.83 21.26 0.81
CA ILE A 25 -4.53 19.85 0.47
C ILE A 25 -3.82 19.09 1.60
N ASN A 26 -3.58 19.64 2.80
CA ASN A 26 -2.80 18.94 3.83
C ASN A 26 -3.09 19.35 5.30
N VAL A 27 -4.36 19.45 5.72
CA VAL A 27 -4.67 19.97 7.07
C VAL A 27 -4.47 18.97 8.22
N ILE A 28 -4.27 17.67 7.97
CA ILE A 28 -3.80 16.76 9.01
C ILE A 28 -2.77 15.81 8.40
N PRO A 29 -1.48 15.86 8.83
CA PRO A 29 -0.54 14.82 8.45
C PRO A 29 -0.98 13.51 9.09
N ILE A 30 -1.77 12.72 8.38
CA ILE A 30 -2.03 11.33 8.75
C ILE A 30 -0.72 10.58 8.50
N ARG A 31 0.11 10.51 9.53
CA ARG A 31 1.28 9.62 9.53
C ARG A 31 0.75 8.20 9.57
N MET A 32 0.54 7.60 8.39
CA MET A 32 0.34 6.16 8.31
C MET A 32 1.68 5.50 8.68
N PRO A 33 1.77 4.76 9.80
CA PRO A 33 2.99 4.05 10.12
C PRO A 33 3.26 2.99 9.04
N PRO A 34 4.53 2.69 8.77
CA PRO A 34 4.90 1.69 7.78
C PRO A 34 4.39 0.31 8.17
N LEU A 35 4.07 -0.53 7.16
CA LEU A 35 3.54 -1.88 7.36
C LEU A 35 4.42 -2.76 8.27
N ARG A 36 5.74 -2.50 8.27
CA ARG A 36 6.71 -3.15 9.18
C ARG A 36 6.45 -2.90 10.68
N GLU A 37 5.78 -1.81 11.03
CA GLU A 37 5.42 -1.45 12.42
C GLU A 37 4.06 -2.04 12.83
N ARG A 38 3.38 -2.76 11.93
CA ARG A 38 2.05 -3.34 12.09
C ARG A 38 1.89 -4.65 11.30
N PRO A 39 2.79 -5.64 11.46
CA PRO A 39 2.73 -6.90 10.73
C PRO A 39 1.43 -7.70 11.00
N GLU A 40 0.73 -7.42 12.09
CA GLU A 40 -0.57 -7.98 12.45
C GLU A 40 -1.70 -7.59 11.50
N ASP A 41 -1.57 -6.47 10.77
CA ASP A 41 -2.57 -6.04 9.78
C ASP A 41 -2.45 -6.82 8.45
N ILE A 42 -1.31 -7.49 8.21
CA ILE A 42 -1.00 -8.15 6.93
C ILE A 42 -2.01 -9.24 6.55
N PRO A 43 -2.46 -10.14 7.45
CA PRO A 43 -3.45 -11.15 7.11
C PRO A 43 -4.77 -10.55 6.61
N ASP A 44 -5.26 -9.49 7.26
CA ASP A 44 -6.53 -8.86 6.88
C ASP A 44 -6.40 -8.03 5.62
N LEU A 45 -5.28 -7.34 5.42
CA LEU A 45 -4.96 -6.66 4.16
C LEU A 45 -4.90 -7.67 3.00
N CYS A 46 -4.22 -8.81 3.18
CA CYS A 46 -4.16 -9.87 2.17
C CYS A 46 -5.56 -10.37 1.81
N ARG A 47 -6.41 -10.61 2.82
CA ARG A 47 -7.78 -11.06 2.60
C ARG A 47 -8.59 -10.08 1.75
N GLN A 48 -8.53 -8.78 2.09
CA GLN A 48 -9.22 -7.73 1.34
C GLN A 48 -8.71 -7.61 -0.11
N PHE A 49 -7.40 -7.70 -0.32
CA PHE A 49 -6.82 -7.67 -1.67
C PHE A 49 -7.23 -8.89 -2.48
N VAL A 50 -7.19 -10.09 -1.89
CA VAL A 50 -7.62 -11.31 -2.55
C VAL A 50 -9.06 -11.21 -3.03
N GLU A 51 -9.97 -10.78 -2.16
CA GLU A 51 -11.39 -10.60 -2.51
C GLU A 51 -11.57 -9.58 -3.64
N ARG A 52 -10.92 -8.42 -3.53
CA ARG A 52 -10.96 -7.35 -4.55
C ARG A 52 -10.51 -7.85 -5.91
N TYR A 53 -9.37 -8.56 -5.96
CA TYR A 53 -8.76 -8.99 -7.22
C TYR A 53 -9.38 -10.27 -7.78
N ASN A 54 -9.94 -11.16 -6.95
CA ASN A 54 -10.79 -12.25 -7.41
C ASN A 54 -11.96 -11.72 -8.23
N GLY A 55 -12.65 -10.69 -7.73
CA GLY A 55 -13.73 -10.03 -8.47
C GLY A 55 -13.25 -9.41 -9.79
N ARG A 56 -12.09 -8.75 -9.77
CA ARG A 56 -11.51 -8.09 -10.95
C ARG A 56 -11.04 -9.06 -12.04
N PHE A 57 -10.35 -10.13 -11.66
CA PHE A 57 -9.78 -11.12 -12.59
C PHE A 57 -10.70 -12.32 -12.85
N LYS A 58 -11.88 -12.37 -12.21
CA LYS A 58 -12.82 -13.51 -12.27
C LYS A 58 -12.13 -14.82 -11.87
N LYS A 59 -11.31 -14.75 -10.82
CA LYS A 59 -10.60 -15.88 -10.20
C LYS A 59 -11.31 -16.27 -8.88
N ALA A 60 -10.98 -17.45 -8.38
CA ALA A 60 -11.53 -17.99 -7.14
C ALA A 60 -10.39 -18.44 -6.22
N VAL A 61 -9.43 -17.55 -5.97
CA VAL A 61 -8.35 -17.81 -5.02
C VAL A 61 -8.94 -17.79 -3.61
N GLU A 62 -8.82 -18.88 -2.87
CA GLU A 62 -9.43 -19.00 -1.52
C GLU A 62 -8.77 -18.08 -0.48
N GLY A 63 -7.49 -17.75 -0.68
CA GLY A 63 -6.75 -16.90 0.24
C GLY A 63 -5.24 -17.08 0.11
N VAL A 64 -4.53 -16.63 1.14
CA VAL A 64 -3.08 -16.80 1.28
C VAL A 64 -2.84 -17.84 2.38
N SER A 65 -1.94 -18.79 2.14
CA SER A 65 -1.61 -19.82 3.14
C SER A 65 -0.91 -19.23 4.36
N ASP A 66 -1.06 -19.88 5.53
CA ASP A 66 -0.42 -19.43 6.78
C ASP A 66 1.10 -19.32 6.67
N SER A 67 1.74 -20.20 5.88
CA SER A 67 3.18 -20.13 5.62
C SER A 67 3.56 -18.90 4.80
N ALA A 68 2.76 -18.54 3.80
CA ALA A 68 2.95 -17.32 3.02
C ALA A 68 2.66 -16.08 3.87
N ILE A 69 1.62 -16.07 4.70
CA ILE A 69 1.36 -14.99 5.66
C ILE A 69 2.57 -14.76 6.58
N LYS A 70 3.15 -15.82 7.17
CA LYS A 70 4.36 -15.69 8.00
C LYS A 70 5.52 -15.04 7.23
N LEU A 71 5.71 -15.43 5.98
CA LEU A 71 6.75 -14.86 5.13
C LEU A 71 6.48 -13.37 4.85
N LEU A 72 5.24 -13.03 4.47
CA LEU A 72 4.81 -11.66 4.25
C LEU A 72 4.95 -10.80 5.51
N SER A 73 4.65 -11.34 6.69
CA SER A 73 4.82 -10.67 7.99
C SER A 73 6.28 -10.46 8.41
N SER A 74 7.20 -11.27 7.88
CA SER A 74 8.65 -11.09 8.10
C SER A 74 9.31 -10.11 7.12
N HIS A 75 8.60 -9.69 6.08
CA HIS A 75 9.14 -8.81 5.05
C HIS A 75 9.13 -7.34 5.48
N TRP A 76 10.12 -6.56 5.02
CA TRP A 76 10.32 -5.16 5.44
C TRP A 76 9.33 -4.17 4.83
N TRP A 77 8.76 -4.51 3.66
CA TRP A 77 7.81 -3.66 2.90
C TRP A 77 8.28 -2.21 2.71
N PRO A 78 9.39 -1.98 1.98
CA PRO A 78 9.92 -0.63 1.72
C PRO A 78 8.90 0.33 1.08
N ASP A 79 7.97 -0.16 0.25
CA ASP A 79 6.87 0.65 -0.32
C ASP A 79 5.51 0.32 0.34
N ASN A 80 5.56 -0.19 1.58
CA ASN A 80 4.45 -0.27 2.53
C ASN A 80 3.26 -1.09 1.95
N ILE A 81 2.03 -0.63 2.18
CA ILE A 81 0.80 -1.28 1.69
C ILE A 81 0.78 -1.40 0.16
N ARG A 82 1.39 -0.46 -0.59
CA ARG A 82 1.37 -0.49 -2.07
C ARG A 82 2.13 -1.68 -2.62
N GLU A 83 3.26 -2.01 -2.02
CA GLU A 83 4.06 -3.16 -2.42
C GLU A 83 3.31 -4.47 -2.17
N LEU A 84 2.66 -4.59 -1.00
CA LEU A 84 1.82 -5.73 -0.67
C LEU A 84 0.65 -5.88 -1.66
N GLU A 85 -0.08 -4.79 -1.94
CA GLU A 85 -1.20 -4.79 -2.89
C GLU A 85 -0.74 -5.23 -4.29
N ASN A 86 0.36 -4.65 -4.79
CA ASN A 86 0.93 -4.99 -6.10
C ASN A 86 1.36 -6.46 -6.19
N LEU A 87 1.93 -7.01 -5.11
CA LEU A 87 2.32 -8.41 -5.05
C LEU A 87 1.10 -9.32 -5.14
N ILE A 88 0.06 -9.08 -4.32
CA ILE A 88 -1.16 -9.88 -4.31
C ILE A 88 -1.90 -9.78 -5.66
N GLU A 89 -1.99 -8.58 -6.25
CA GLU A 89 -2.55 -8.38 -7.58
C GLU A 89 -1.88 -9.28 -8.63
N ARG A 90 -0.54 -9.26 -8.65
CA ARG A 90 0.24 -10.09 -9.58
C ARG A 90 0.00 -11.57 -9.33
N LEU A 91 0.08 -12.02 -8.08
CA LEU A 91 -0.12 -13.43 -7.74
C LEU A 91 -1.49 -13.95 -8.19
N ILE A 92 -2.55 -13.16 -8.07
CA ILE A 92 -3.89 -13.54 -8.51
C ILE A 92 -4.01 -13.50 -10.03
N ALA A 93 -3.39 -12.51 -10.68
CA ALA A 93 -3.34 -12.44 -12.14
C ALA A 93 -2.62 -13.65 -12.76
N PHE A 94 -1.56 -14.13 -12.12
CA PHE A 94 -0.77 -15.31 -12.53
C PHE A 94 -1.27 -16.64 -11.97
N SER A 95 -2.20 -16.64 -11.02
CA SER A 95 -2.87 -17.84 -10.55
C SER A 95 -3.72 -18.39 -11.69
N ASP A 96 -3.15 -19.28 -12.49
CA ASP A 96 -3.93 -20.01 -13.49
C ASP A 96 -4.92 -20.92 -12.77
N LYS A 97 -6.12 -21.06 -13.34
CA LYS A 97 -7.09 -22.00 -12.79
C LYS A 97 -6.47 -23.40 -12.94
N PRO A 98 -6.43 -24.22 -11.87
CA PRO A 98 -6.20 -25.65 -12.06
C PRO A 98 -7.31 -26.27 -12.94
#